data_AF-A0A9P1DLX3-F1
#
_entry.id   AF-A0A9P1DLX3-F1
#
_cell.length_a   1.000
_cell.length_b   1.000
_cell.length_c   1.000
_cell.angle_alpha   90.00
_cell.angle_beta   90.00
_cell.angle_gamma   90.00
#
_symmetry.space_group_name_H-M   'P 1'
#
loop_
_entity.id
_entity.type
_entity.pdbx_description
1 polymer ?
#
loop_
_entity_poly.entity_id
_entity_poly.type
_entity_poly.pdbx_seq_one_letter_code
_entity_poly.pdbx_strand_id
1 'polypeptide(L)'
;MFEFDELEAALPFEAIAVFGAGSDEVNGLYEDTKVKAHGTPIFRHVVLSTTLLAREPQGCRTGWLIGVNRRPYYGIRTDSERCPAVGWRPFKAGLSCRHE
;
A
#
# COMPACT_ATOMS: atom_id res chain seq x y z
N MET A 1 16.47 -21.96 -6.67
CA MET A 1 15.65 -20.96 -7.38
C MET A 1 14.38 -20.88 -6.56
N PHE A 2 14.22 -19.83 -5.75
CA PHE A 2 13.01 -19.69 -4.92
C PHE A 2 11.87 -19.34 -5.87
N GLU A 3 10.96 -20.29 -6.08
CA GLU A 3 9.83 -20.11 -6.98
C GLU A 3 8.84 -19.16 -6.31
N PHE A 4 8.73 -17.96 -6.86
CA PHE A 4 7.79 -16.93 -6.41
C PHE A 4 6.35 -17.47 -6.31
N ASP A 5 6.00 -18.47 -7.13
CA ASP A 5 4.72 -19.17 -7.15
C ASP A 5 4.41 -19.97 -5.87
N GLU A 6 5.41 -20.60 -5.23
CA GLU A 6 5.21 -21.31 -3.95
C GLU A 6 4.98 -20.34 -2.80
N LEU A 7 5.58 -19.15 -2.89
CA LEU A 7 5.37 -18.09 -1.91
C LEU A 7 3.95 -17.50 -2.04
N GLU A 8 3.43 -17.32 -3.27
CA GLU A 8 2.05 -16.86 -3.49
C GLU A 8 0.99 -17.85 -2.98
N ALA A 9 1.24 -19.16 -3.13
CA ALA A 9 0.30 -20.20 -2.70
C ALA A 9 0.23 -20.41 -1.18
N ALA A 10 1.29 -20.03 -0.44
CA ALA A 10 1.37 -20.16 1.01
C ALA A 10 0.84 -18.94 1.77
N LEU A 11 0.42 -17.88 1.06
CA LEU A 11 -0.06 -16.68 1.72
C LEU A 11 -1.47 -16.88 2.26
N PRO A 12 -1.75 -16.46 3.51
CA PRO A 12 -3.12 -16.37 3.99
C PRO A 12 -3.91 -15.52 3.00
N PHE A 13 -5.18 -15.88 2.80
CA PHE A 13 -6.10 -15.45 1.73
C PHE A 13 -6.29 -13.91 1.57
N GLU A 14 -5.59 -13.08 2.35
CA GLU A 14 -5.69 -11.62 2.36
C GLU A 14 -4.30 -10.94 2.43
N ALA A 15 -3.26 -11.57 1.90
CA ALA A 15 -1.99 -10.89 1.69
C ALA A 15 -1.95 -10.18 0.32
N ILE A 16 -1.44 -8.95 0.28
CA ILE A 16 -1.21 -8.19 -0.95
C ILE A 16 0.29 -8.10 -1.21
N ALA A 17 0.72 -8.53 -2.38
CA ALA A 17 2.06 -8.29 -2.87
C ALA A 17 2.13 -6.91 -3.54
N VAL A 18 2.98 -6.03 -3.01
CA VAL A 18 3.32 -4.75 -3.62
C VAL A 18 4.67 -4.87 -4.29
N PHE A 19 4.75 -4.44 -5.55
CA PHE A 19 6.00 -4.38 -6.29
C PHE A 19 6.09 -3.13 -7.18
N GLY A 20 7.32 -2.78 -7.58
CA GLY A 20 7.57 -1.60 -8.40
C GLY A 20 7.39 -0.27 -7.66
N ALA A 21 7.32 -0.29 -6.33
CA ALA A 21 7.64 0.90 -5.54
C ALA A 21 9.15 1.17 -5.70
N GLY A 22 9.53 2.44 -5.79
CA GLY A 22 10.92 2.85 -6.01
C GLY A 22 11.90 2.55 -4.85
N SER A 23 11.47 1.76 -3.86
CA SER A 23 12.30 1.27 -2.76
C SER A 23 11.93 -0.18 -2.42
N ASP A 24 12.95 -1.02 -2.26
CA ASP A 24 12.82 -2.41 -1.84
C ASP A 24 12.25 -2.55 -0.42
N GLU A 25 12.35 -1.52 0.40
CA GLU A 25 11.76 -1.52 1.75
C GLU A 25 10.23 -1.46 1.73
N VAL A 26 9.65 -1.01 0.62
CA VAL A 26 8.20 -0.86 0.47
C VAL A 26 7.60 -1.98 -0.38
N ASN A 27 8.42 -2.55 -1.27
CA ASN A 27 8.08 -3.76 -2.01
C ASN A 27 8.03 -4.95 -1.03
N GLY A 28 6.98 -5.75 -1.11
CA GLY A 28 6.82 -6.89 -0.22
C GLY A 28 5.37 -7.29 0.01
N LEU A 29 5.20 -8.15 1.02
CA LEU A 29 3.92 -8.72 1.38
C LEU A 29 3.26 -7.94 2.50
N TYR A 30 1.97 -7.69 2.33
CA TYR A 30 1.15 -6.94 3.27
C TYR A 30 -0.02 -7.79 3.73
N GLU A 31 -0.13 -8.06 5.03
CA GLU A 31 -1.22 -8.84 5.63
C GLU A 31 -2.37 -7.94 6.09
N ASP A 32 -3.61 -8.40 5.92
CA ASP A 32 -4.80 -7.71 6.43
C ASP A 32 -4.76 -7.60 7.96
N THR A 33 -4.86 -6.37 8.46
CA THR A 33 -4.84 -6.12 9.91
C THR A 33 -6.21 -6.33 10.57
N LYS A 34 -7.26 -6.65 9.81
CA LYS A 34 -8.67 -6.68 10.25
C LYS A 34 -9.19 -5.33 10.74
N VAL A 35 -8.46 -4.26 10.43
CA VAL A 35 -8.84 -2.88 10.75
C VAL A 35 -9.21 -2.19 9.45
N LYS A 36 -10.20 -1.31 9.51
CA LYS A 36 -10.61 -0.48 8.36
C LYS A 36 -10.33 0.99 8.64
N ALA A 37 -9.86 1.69 7.61
CA ALA A 37 -9.87 3.15 7.52
C ALA A 37 -10.81 3.54 6.38
N HIS A 38 -11.68 4.53 6.62
CA HIS A 38 -12.61 5.05 5.60
C HIS A 38 -13.43 3.95 4.87
N GLY A 39 -13.84 2.91 5.60
CA GLY A 39 -14.62 1.79 5.05
C GLY A 39 -13.79 0.72 4.32
N THR A 40 -12.48 0.89 4.21
CA THR A 40 -11.56 0.00 3.48
C THR A 40 -10.49 -0.62 4.36
N PRO A 41 -10.06 -1.86 4.07
CA PRO A 41 -9.09 -2.57 4.88
C PRO A 41 -7.72 -1.89 4.88
N ILE A 42 -7.03 -1.99 6.02
CA ILE A 42 -5.63 -1.62 6.18
C ILE A 42 -4.82 -2.90 6.17
N PHE A 43 -3.70 -2.87 5.46
CA PHE A 43 -2.75 -3.96 5.44
C PHE A 43 -1.43 -3.51 6.06
N ARG A 44 -0.67 -4.44 6.64
CA ARG A 44 0.60 -4.18 7.30
C ARG A 44 1.69 -4.98 6.63
N HIS A 45 2.83 -4.35 6.38
CA HIS A 45 3.96 -5.04 5.80
C HIS A 45 4.45 -6.14 6.77
N VAL A 46 4.60 -7.37 6.27
CA VAL A 46 4.92 -8.57 7.07
C VAL A 46 6.28 -8.43 7.77
N VAL A 47 7.30 -7.91 7.05
CA VAL A 47 8.64 -7.67 7.62
C VAL A 47 8.74 -6.34 8.39
N LEU A 48 8.28 -5.24 7.80
CA LEU A 48 8.37 -3.90 8.40
C LEU A 48 7.05 -3.48 9.06
N SER A 49 6.85 -3.85 10.33
CA SER A 49 5.59 -3.62 11.05
C SER A 49 5.13 -2.16 11.16
N THR A 50 6.03 -1.19 10.93
CA THR A 50 5.74 0.25 10.90
C THR A 50 5.25 0.78 9.55
N THR A 51 5.22 -0.08 8.53
CA THR A 51 4.76 0.21 7.18
C THR A 51 3.33 -0.30 6.99
N LEU A 52 2.43 0.60 6.61
CA LEU A 52 1.01 0.33 6.42
C LEU A 52 0.56 0.69 5.02
N LEU A 53 -0.32 -0.13 4.46
CA LEU A 53 -0.99 0.07 3.20
C LEU A 53 -2.48 0.36 3.48
N ALA A 54 -2.96 1.52 3.07
CA ALA A 54 -4.33 1.96 3.30
C ALA A 54 -4.88 2.69 2.07
N ARG A 55 -6.20 2.71 1.95
CA ARG A 55 -6.90 3.55 0.97
C ARG A 55 -7.39 4.81 1.68
N GLU A 56 -7.04 5.97 1.15
CA GLU A 56 -7.51 7.25 1.70
C GLU A 56 -8.39 7.98 0.68
N PRO A 57 -9.50 8.58 1.15
CA PRO A 57 -10.24 9.57 0.40
C PRO A 57 -9.57 10.94 0.56
N GLN A 58 -8.98 11.48 -0.51
CA GLN A 58 -8.36 12.81 -0.51
C GLN A 58 -9.26 13.79 -1.27
N GLY A 59 -10.27 14.34 -0.60
CA GLY A 59 -11.27 15.23 -1.19
C GLY A 59 -12.06 14.50 -2.30
N CYS A 60 -11.96 14.97 -3.55
CA CYS A 60 -12.61 14.36 -4.71
C CYS A 60 -11.79 13.22 -5.34
N ARG A 61 -10.67 12.81 -4.74
CA ARG A 61 -9.73 11.84 -5.32
C ARG A 61 -9.54 10.67 -4.37
N THR A 62 -9.70 9.46 -4.87
CA THR A 62 -9.45 8.23 -4.11
C THR A 62 -8.14 7.60 -4.57
N GLY A 63 -7.42 6.95 -3.64
CA GLY A 63 -6.19 6.26 -3.98
C GLY A 63 -5.69 5.35 -2.86
N TRP A 64 -4.72 4.52 -3.21
CA TRP A 64 -4.00 3.67 -2.27
C TRP A 64 -2.67 4.30 -1.89
N LEU A 65 -2.28 4.09 -0.65
CA LEU A 65 -1.15 4.76 -0.01
C LEU A 65 -0.38 3.76 0.83
N ILE A 66 0.93 3.85 0.75
CA ILE A 66 1.84 3.20 1.67
C ILE A 66 2.47 4.27 2.53
N GLY A 67 2.24 4.17 3.84
CA GLY A 67 2.79 5.04 4.85
C GLY A 67 3.82 4.32 5.71
N VAL A 68 4.90 5.01 6.04
CA VAL A 68 5.94 4.55 6.97
C VAL A 68 5.92 5.47 8.18
N ASN A 69 5.86 4.91 9.40
CA ASN A 69 5.79 5.70 10.64
C ASN A 69 4.66 6.77 10.62
N ARG A 70 3.49 6.39 10.10
CA ARG A 70 2.30 7.26 9.92
C ARG A 70 2.53 8.47 9.00
N ARG A 71 3.52 8.43 8.11
CA ARG A 71 3.75 9.45 7.07
C ARG A 71 3.58 8.84 5.69
N PRO A 72 2.86 9.50 4.75
CA PRO A 72 2.70 9.00 3.40
C PRO A 72 4.06 8.94 2.70
N TYR A 73 4.38 7.79 2.09
CA TYR A 73 5.68 7.55 1.48
C TYR A 73 5.55 7.19 0.00
N TYR A 74 4.60 6.30 -0.34
CA TYR A 74 4.20 6.01 -1.72
C TYR A 74 2.69 6.05 -1.90
N GLY A 75 2.22 6.38 -3.10
CA GLY A 75 0.80 6.39 -3.41
C GLY A 75 0.49 6.17 -4.88
N ILE A 76 -0.75 5.79 -5.14
CA ILE A 76 -1.30 5.62 -6.47
C ILE A 76 -2.76 6.04 -6.47
N ARG A 77 -3.07 6.98 -7.37
CA ARG A 77 -4.45 7.46 -7.56
C ARG A 77 -5.21 6.43 -8.37
N THR A 78 -6.38 6.02 -7.87
CA THR A 78 -7.26 5.08 -8.55
C THR A 78 -8.67 5.16 -7.97
N ASP A 79 -9.66 5.02 -8.83
CA ASP A 79 -11.06 4.92 -8.43
C ASP A 79 -11.44 3.47 -8.06
N SER A 80 -10.53 2.52 -8.29
CA SER A 80 -10.70 1.10 -7.96
C SER A 80 -10.65 0.85 -6.45
N GLU A 81 -11.53 -0.03 -5.98
CA GLU A 81 -11.49 -0.57 -4.62
C GLU A 81 -10.47 -1.69 -4.45
N ARG A 82 -9.94 -2.23 -5.55
CA ARG A 82 -8.87 -3.23 -5.50
C ARG A 82 -7.53 -2.51 -5.34
N CYS A 83 -6.72 -3.01 -4.41
CA CYS A 83 -5.36 -2.53 -4.26
C CYS A 83 -4.54 -2.85 -5.51
N PRO A 84 -3.82 -1.87 -6.08
CA PRO A 84 -2.91 -2.12 -7.17
C PRO A 84 -1.62 -2.76 -6.68
N ALA A 85 -1.12 -3.72 -7.44
CA ALA A 85 0.17 -4.34 -7.17
C ALA A 85 1.36 -3.48 -7.67
N VAL A 86 1.12 -2.58 -8.64
CA VAL A 86 2.14 -1.76 -9.33
C VAL A 86 1.74 -0.30 -9.49
N GLY A 87 2.68 0.53 -9.95
CA GLY A 87 2.42 1.92 -10.35
C GLY A 87 2.54 2.92 -9.19
N TRP A 88 3.11 2.47 -8.07
CA TRP A 88 3.38 3.26 -6.88
C TRP A 88 4.32 4.42 -7.18
N ARG A 89 3.96 5.62 -6.76
CA ARG A 89 4.76 6.83 -6.94
C ARG A 89 5.17 7.39 -5.59
N PRO A 90 6.43 7.81 -5.41
CA PRO A 90 6.86 8.42 -4.16
C PRO A 90 6.16 9.77 -3.97
N PHE A 91 5.80 10.07 -2.73
CA PHE A 91 5.42 11.42 -2.35
C PHE A 91 6.67 12.30 -2.41
N LYS A 92 6.84 13.06 -3.49
CA LYS A 92 7.88 14.09 -3.53
C LYS A 92 7.62 15.09 -2.41
N ALA A 93 8.63 15.35 -1.57
CA ALA A 93 8.61 16.42 -0.59
C ALA A 93 8.23 17.72 -1.30
N GLY A 94 6.98 18.16 -1.15
CA GLY A 94 6.43 19.30 -1.90
C GLY A 94 4.97 19.14 -2.32
N LEU A 95 4.41 17.92 -2.33
CA LEU A 95 2.96 17.75 -2.52
C LEU A 95 2.26 17.83 -1.17
N SER A 96 2.29 19.03 -0.56
CA SER A 96 1.19 19.42 0.31
C SER A 96 -0.06 19.36 -0.55
N CYS A 97 -1.09 18.67 -0.08
CA CYS A 97 -2.44 18.80 -0.58
C CYS A 97 -2.86 20.28 -0.46
N ARG A 98 -2.55 21.12 -1.44
CA ARG A 98 -3.17 22.44 -1.54
C ARG A 98 -4.65 22.16 -1.82
N HIS A 99 -5.47 22.53 -0.84
CA HIS A 99 -6.88 22.83 -1.10
C HIS A 99 -6.87 23.98 -2.11
N GLU A 100 -7.25 23.67 -3.35
CA GLU A 100 -7.65 24.64 -4.37
C GLU A 100 -9.18 24.70 -4.37
#